data_AF-A0A1H2AQS7-F1
#
_entry.id   AF-A0A1H2AQS7-F1
#
_cell.length_a   1.000
_cell.length_b   1.000
_cell.length_c   1.000
_cell.angle_alpha   90.00
_cell.angle_beta   90.00
_cell.angle_gamma   90.00
#
_symmetry.space_group_name_H-M   'P 1'
#
loop_
_entity.id
_entity.type
_entity.pdbx_description
1 polymer ?
#
loop_
_entity_poly.entity_id
_entity_poly.type
_entity_poly.pdbx_seq_one_letter_code
_entity_poly.pdbx_strand_id
1 'polypeptide(L)'
;MRDEQVHISNFKGSGIGVILVLFILLVIVTSVFCGTGQNDNDPIGILLTRNYNIYNNTNNLVLVVSYVASTVSPSPPPEIRNSPGEYNQFQMTGIRGRTVRGVINYNVFDSLTGTFIGTLTINIRLRHTGGTGFRALIDEVSSTAPIRWTESEAGIDASLYIYNNVLF
;
A
#
# COMPACT_ATOMS: atom_id res chain seq x y z
N MET A 1 53.43 5.41 -76.29
CA MET A 1 52.84 4.82 -75.07
C MET A 1 52.32 5.98 -74.24
N ARG A 2 51.04 5.96 -73.86
CA ARG A 2 50.42 6.98 -73.00
C ARG A 2 50.32 6.36 -71.62
N ASP A 3 50.94 6.99 -70.64
CA ASP A 3 50.81 6.60 -69.24
C ASP A 3 49.78 7.52 -68.57
N GLU A 4 48.63 6.96 -68.23
CA GLU A 4 47.63 7.61 -67.38
C GLU A 4 48.12 7.64 -65.93
N GLN A 5 48.32 8.84 -65.40
CA GLN A 5 48.65 9.03 -63.99
C GLN A 5 47.35 9.11 -63.18
N VAL A 6 47.04 8.05 -62.44
CA VAL A 6 45.89 8.02 -61.53
C VAL A 6 46.20 8.86 -60.30
N HIS A 7 45.55 10.02 -60.20
CA HIS A 7 45.56 10.89 -59.04
C HIS A 7 44.67 10.29 -57.94
N ILE A 8 45.27 9.68 -56.91
CA ILE A 8 44.56 9.33 -55.68
C ILE A 8 44.43 10.62 -54.86
N SER A 9 43.22 11.14 -54.74
CA SER A 9 42.93 12.32 -53.94
C SER A 9 43.18 12.03 -52.46
N ASN A 10 44.06 12.82 -51.84
CA ASN A 10 44.29 12.85 -50.41
C ASN A 10 42.97 13.08 -49.66
N PHE A 11 42.44 12.02 -49.05
CA PHE A 11 41.28 12.12 -48.15
C PHE A 11 41.70 12.96 -46.94
N LYS A 12 41.25 14.21 -46.91
CA LYS A 12 41.45 15.17 -45.80
C LYS A 12 40.59 14.72 -44.59
N GLY A 13 40.96 13.58 -43.99
CA GLY A 13 40.25 12.89 -42.90
C GLY A 13 40.32 13.59 -41.54
N SER A 14 40.91 14.79 -41.45
CA SER A 14 41.08 15.52 -40.19
C SER A 14 39.74 16.00 -39.60
N GLY A 15 38.75 16.36 -40.44
CA GLY A 15 37.47 16.87 -39.95
C GLY A 15 36.54 15.80 -39.37
N ILE A 16 36.45 14.63 -40.02
CA ILE A 16 35.53 13.55 -39.61
C ILE A 16 35.99 12.90 -38.30
N GLY A 17 37.30 12.69 -38.14
CA GLY A 17 37.86 12.13 -36.91
C GLY A 17 37.63 13.05 -35.70
N VAL A 18 37.81 14.36 -35.87
CA VAL A 18 37.60 15.34 -34.79
C VAL A 18 36.13 15.42 -34.37
N ILE A 19 35.19 15.39 -35.33
CA ILE A 19 33.75 15.38 -35.03
C ILE A 19 33.36 14.14 -34.22
N LEU A 20 33.89 12.97 -34.60
CA LEU A 20 33.59 11.71 -33.93
C LEU A 20 34.12 11.68 -32.49
N VAL A 21 35.34 12.19 -32.27
CA VAL A 21 35.92 12.32 -30.92
C VAL A 21 35.12 13.29 -30.06
N LEU A 22 34.70 14.43 -30.61
CA LEU A 22 33.86 15.40 -29.89
C LEU A 22 32.51 14.79 -29.49
N PHE A 23 31.88 14.02 -30.38
CA PHE A 23 30.59 13.40 -30.14
C PHE A 23 30.68 12.33 -29.04
N ILE A 24 31.72 11.49 -29.08
CA ILE A 24 31.95 10.47 -28.03
C ILE A 24 32.25 11.14 -26.68
N LEU A 25 33.08 12.19 -26.65
CA LEU A 25 33.34 12.94 -25.43
C LEU A 25 32.07 13.59 -24.87
N LEU A 26 31.22 14.16 -25.72
CA LEU A 26 29.94 14.73 -25.30
C LEU A 26 29.03 13.67 -24.68
N VAL A 27 28.93 12.47 -25.29
CA VAL A 27 28.14 11.35 -24.76
C VAL A 27 28.69 10.84 -23.42
N ILE A 28 30.02 10.79 -23.25
CA ILE A 28 30.64 10.42 -21.97
C ILE A 28 30.37 11.50 -20.91
N VAL A 29 30.51 12.78 -21.25
CA VAL A 29 30.23 13.88 -20.31
C VAL A 29 28.75 13.89 -19.92
N THR A 30 27.82 13.73 -20.86
CA THR A 30 26.40 13.66 -20.51
C THR A 30 26.04 12.39 -19.74
N SER A 31 26.66 11.24 -20.01
CA SER A 31 26.40 10.02 -19.22
C SER A 31 27.01 10.05 -17.81
N VAL A 32 28.19 10.65 -17.63
CA VAL A 32 28.87 10.74 -16.32
C VAL A 32 28.33 11.89 -15.48
N PHE A 33 28.00 13.04 -16.09
CA PHE A 33 27.57 14.24 -15.36
C PHE A 33 26.05 14.45 -15.34
N CYS A 34 25.27 13.83 -16.24
CA CYS A 34 23.80 13.87 -16.19
C CYS A 34 23.20 12.68 -15.39
N GLY A 35 24.04 11.96 -14.65
CA GLY A 35 23.66 10.78 -13.86
C GLY A 35 23.23 11.04 -12.42
N THR A 36 23.28 12.28 -11.93
CA THR A 36 22.82 12.61 -10.56
C THR A 36 22.21 14.00 -10.55
N GLY A 37 20.96 14.06 -10.99
CA GLY A 37 20.18 15.30 -11.04
C GLY A 37 18.70 15.08 -10.70
N GLN A 38 18.37 14.08 -9.87
CA GLN A 38 17.10 14.11 -9.15
C GLN A 38 17.27 15.07 -7.97
N ASN A 39 17.04 16.36 -8.23
CA ASN A 39 16.57 17.27 -7.21
C ASN A 39 15.15 16.84 -6.81
N ASP A 40 15.06 15.73 -6.06
CA ASP A 40 13.84 15.26 -5.39
C ASP A 40 13.59 16.16 -4.17
N ASN A 41 13.35 17.44 -4.40
CA ASN A 41 12.85 18.36 -3.37
C ASN A 41 11.32 18.35 -3.28
N ASP A 42 10.65 17.48 -4.03
CA ASP A 42 9.36 16.96 -3.60
C ASP A 42 9.60 15.59 -2.95
N PRO A 43 9.25 15.38 -1.67
CA PRO A 43 8.95 14.04 -1.26
C PRO A 43 7.68 13.65 -2.04
N ILE A 44 7.85 13.09 -3.24
CA ILE A 44 6.92 12.10 -3.77
C ILE A 44 7.10 10.89 -2.83
N GLY A 45 6.67 11.07 -1.58
CA GLY A 45 6.57 10.02 -0.60
C GLY A 45 5.57 9.06 -1.21
N ILE A 46 6.04 7.91 -1.64
CA ILE A 46 5.20 6.85 -2.20
C ILE A 46 4.10 6.59 -1.18
N LEU A 47 2.91 7.15 -1.44
CA LEU A 47 1.70 6.94 -0.66
C LEU A 47 1.16 5.59 -1.11
N LEU A 48 1.07 4.66 -0.17
CA LEU A 48 0.51 3.34 -0.42
C LEU A 48 -0.63 3.09 0.53
N THR A 49 -1.75 2.69 -0.05
CA THR A 49 -2.96 2.32 0.67
C THR A 49 -2.97 0.81 0.89
N ARG A 50 -3.38 0.39 2.09
CA ARG A 50 -3.62 -1.01 2.44
C ARG A 50 -4.99 -1.19 3.06
N ASN A 51 -5.52 -2.40 2.89
CA ASN A 51 -6.86 -2.75 3.30
C ASN A 51 -6.86 -3.56 4.60
N TYR A 52 -7.92 -3.35 5.38
CA TYR A 52 -8.30 -4.13 6.55
C TYR A 52 -9.72 -4.62 6.34
N ASN A 53 -9.92 -5.93 6.26
CA ASN A 53 -11.22 -6.52 6.02
C ASN A 53 -11.75 -7.14 7.32
N ILE A 54 -12.93 -6.70 7.78
CA ILE A 54 -13.55 -7.18 9.01
C ILE A 54 -14.80 -7.98 8.64
N TYR A 55 -14.78 -9.29 8.91
CA TYR A 55 -15.85 -10.22 8.58
C TYR A 55 -16.68 -10.57 9.81
N ASN A 56 -18.01 -10.50 9.67
CA ASN A 56 -18.95 -10.96 10.69
C ASN A 56 -19.40 -12.40 10.39
N ASN A 57 -18.77 -13.39 11.04
CA ASN A 57 -19.17 -14.80 10.96
C ASN A 57 -19.95 -15.25 12.21
N THR A 58 -20.62 -14.31 12.88
CA THR A 58 -21.55 -14.63 13.98
C THR A 58 -22.89 -15.07 13.39
N ASN A 59 -23.66 -15.86 14.12
CA ASN A 59 -24.96 -16.33 13.64
C ASN A 59 -26.11 -15.38 13.99
N ASN A 60 -25.95 -14.55 15.00
CA ASN A 60 -27.04 -13.80 15.64
C ASN A 60 -26.62 -12.41 16.10
N LEU A 61 -25.46 -11.90 15.67
CA LEU A 61 -24.97 -10.59 16.06
C LEU A 61 -24.82 -9.69 14.83
N VAL A 62 -25.12 -8.41 15.04
CA VAL A 62 -24.91 -7.34 14.06
C VAL A 62 -23.84 -6.41 14.60
N LEU A 63 -22.86 -6.09 13.75
CA LEU A 63 -21.77 -5.18 14.06
C LEU A 63 -22.04 -3.83 13.40
N VAL A 64 -22.25 -2.79 14.20
CA VAL A 64 -22.48 -1.42 13.71
C VAL A 64 -21.28 -0.56 14.07
N VAL A 65 -20.62 0.02 13.08
CA VAL A 65 -19.48 0.93 13.27
C VAL A 65 -19.94 2.13 14.09
N SER A 66 -19.33 2.31 15.26
CA SER A 66 -19.61 3.43 16.16
C SER A 66 -18.54 4.51 16.11
N TYR A 67 -17.30 4.15 15.76
CA TYR A 67 -16.20 5.10 15.60
C TYR A 67 -15.13 4.57 14.66
N VAL A 68 -14.54 5.49 13.88
CA VAL A 68 -13.38 5.24 13.02
C VAL A 68 -12.41 6.39 13.20
N ALA A 69 -11.15 6.09 13.50
CA ALA A 69 -10.11 7.10 13.62
C ALA A 69 -9.90 7.85 12.29
N SER A 70 -9.53 9.13 12.35
CA SER A 70 -9.33 9.98 11.15
C SER A 70 -8.20 9.51 10.23
N THR A 71 -7.31 8.65 10.72
CA THR A 71 -6.25 8.00 9.95
C THR A 71 -6.74 6.81 9.10
N VAL A 72 -8.02 6.45 9.24
CA VAL A 72 -8.65 5.30 8.62
C VAL A 72 -9.82 5.79 7.78
N SER A 73 -9.86 5.39 6.50
CA SER A 73 -10.98 5.67 5.62
C SER A 73 -11.92 4.45 5.59
N PRO A 74 -13.18 4.58 6.04
CA PRO A 74 -14.15 3.50 5.95
C PRO A 74 -14.68 3.37 4.51
N SER A 75 -14.83 2.13 4.04
CA SER A 75 -15.74 1.83 2.93
C SER A 75 -17.14 1.55 3.50
N PRO A 76 -18.21 2.17 2.99
CA PRO A 76 -19.57 1.81 3.37
C PRO A 76 -19.88 0.34 2.99
N PRO A 77 -20.79 -0.35 3.70
CA PRO A 77 -21.73 0.17 4.71
C PRO A 77 -21.17 0.27 6.15
N PRO A 78 -21.79 1.07 7.04
CA PRO A 78 -21.40 1.17 8.44
C PRO A 78 -21.85 -0.03 9.30
N GLU A 79 -22.58 -0.98 8.74
CA GLU A 79 -23.14 -2.15 9.44
C GLU A 79 -22.75 -3.42 8.71
N ILE A 80 -22.41 -4.47 9.48
CA ILE A 80 -22.17 -5.82 8.97
C ILE A 80 -23.16 -6.77 9.64
N ARG A 81 -24.10 -7.30 8.85
CA ARG A 81 -25.02 -8.35 9.28
C ARG A 81 -24.37 -9.73 9.16
N ASN A 82 -25.04 -10.73 9.73
CA ASN A 82 -24.66 -12.14 9.70
C ASN A 82 -24.91 -12.79 8.32
N SER A 83 -24.58 -12.10 7.22
CA SER A 83 -24.74 -12.63 5.87
C SER A 83 -23.42 -13.21 5.36
N PRO A 84 -23.42 -14.38 4.70
CA PRO A 84 -22.21 -14.94 4.12
C PRO A 84 -21.53 -13.96 3.16
N GLY A 85 -20.27 -13.63 3.43
CA GLY A 85 -19.46 -12.75 2.60
C GLY A 85 -19.65 -11.25 2.85
N GLU A 86 -20.43 -10.85 3.86
CA GLU A 86 -20.54 -9.46 4.28
C GLU A 86 -19.33 -9.05 5.14
N TYR A 87 -18.71 -7.92 4.80
CA TYR A 87 -17.56 -7.38 5.52
C TYR A 87 -17.49 -5.88 5.37
N ASN A 88 -16.85 -5.22 6.34
CA ASN A 88 -16.40 -3.85 6.16
C ASN A 88 -14.94 -3.85 5.73
N GLN A 89 -14.64 -3.03 4.74
CA GLN A 89 -13.28 -2.72 4.37
C GLN A 89 -12.90 -1.35 4.89
N PHE A 90 -11.73 -1.28 5.51
CA PHE A 90 -11.10 -0.04 5.93
C PHE A 90 -9.78 0.13 5.22
N GLN A 91 -9.43 1.37 4.94
CA GLN A 91 -8.21 1.71 4.23
C GLN A 91 -7.35 2.64 5.07
N MET A 92 -6.04 2.40 5.07
CA MET A 92 -5.07 3.33 5.63
C MET A 92 -4.02 3.65 4.58
N THR A 93 -3.68 4.93 4.48
CA THR A 93 -2.61 5.41 3.60
C THR A 93 -1.34 5.63 4.42
N GLY A 94 -0.28 4.94 4.02
CA GLY A 94 1.03 5.04 4.66
C GLY A 94 1.90 6.11 4.01
N ILE A 95 2.73 6.74 4.83
CA ILE A 95 3.79 7.65 4.38
C ILE A 95 5.13 6.94 4.60
N ARG A 96 6.03 6.97 3.61
CA ARG A 96 7.32 6.27 3.68
C ARG A 96 8.08 6.62 4.97
N GLY A 97 8.63 5.59 5.63
CA GLY A 97 9.38 5.76 6.87
C GLY A 97 8.52 6.05 8.11
N ARG A 98 7.19 6.06 8.00
CA ARG A 98 6.28 6.24 9.13
C ARG A 98 5.42 4.99 9.35
N THR A 99 5.11 4.75 10.62
CA THR A 99 4.07 3.81 11.01
C THR A 99 2.81 4.61 11.30
N VAL A 100 1.68 4.22 10.71
CA VAL A 100 0.38 4.85 10.95
C VAL A 100 -0.45 3.89 11.78
N ARG A 101 -1.22 4.40 12.74
CA ARG A 101 -2.11 3.62 13.59
C ARG A 101 -3.54 4.14 13.47
N GLY A 102 -4.50 3.25 13.66
CA GLY A 102 -5.92 3.54 13.61
C GLY A 102 -6.70 2.69 14.61
N VAL A 103 -7.89 3.17 14.96
CA VAL A 103 -8.81 2.45 15.84
C VAL A 103 -10.17 2.41 15.16
N ILE A 104 -10.81 1.24 15.21
CA ILE A 104 -12.17 1.01 14.72
C ILE A 104 -12.98 0.44 15.88
N ASN A 105 -14.13 1.05 16.18
CA ASN A 105 -15.05 0.55 17.18
C ASN A 105 -16.37 0.14 16.54
N TYR A 106 -16.91 -0.96 17.04
CA TYR A 106 -18.23 -1.46 16.74
C TYR A 106 -19.08 -1.52 18.01
N ASN A 107 -20.35 -1.18 17.86
CA ASN A 107 -21.40 -1.62 18.77
C ASN A 107 -21.95 -2.95 18.27
N VAL A 108 -22.10 -3.90 19.19
CA VAL A 108 -22.60 -5.25 18.91
C VAL A 108 -24.05 -5.33 19.37
N PHE A 109 -24.93 -5.72 18.45
CA PHE A 109 -26.35 -5.86 18.71
C PHE A 109 -26.81 -7.30 18.46
N ASP A 110 -27.82 -7.73 19.20
CA ASP A 110 -28.55 -8.96 18.89
C ASP A 110 -29.35 -8.76 17.59
N SER A 111 -29.22 -9.67 16.63
CA SER A 111 -29.86 -9.52 15.32
C SER A 111 -31.39 -9.67 15.36
N LEU A 112 -31.93 -10.36 16.38
CA LEU A 112 -33.36 -10.65 16.49
C LEU A 112 -34.09 -9.56 17.30
N THR A 113 -33.49 -9.13 18.40
CA THR A 113 -34.10 -8.20 19.36
C THR A 113 -33.62 -6.76 19.17
N GLY A 114 -32.50 -6.53 18.47
CA GLY A 114 -31.87 -5.22 18.36
C GLY A 114 -31.24 -4.74 19.66
N THR A 115 -31.13 -5.60 20.68
CA THR A 115 -30.58 -5.24 21.99
C THR A 115 -29.07 -5.03 21.91
N PHE A 116 -28.56 -3.98 22.54
CA PHE A 116 -27.12 -3.76 22.67
C PHE A 116 -26.50 -4.83 23.59
N ILE A 117 -25.50 -5.53 23.07
CA ILE A 117 -24.80 -6.63 23.77
C ILE A 117 -23.44 -6.17 24.30
N GLY A 118 -22.76 -5.28 23.58
CA GLY A 118 -21.44 -4.81 23.97
C GLY A 118 -20.70 -4.09 22.85
N THR A 119 -19.39 -3.96 23.01
CA THR A 119 -18.51 -3.26 22.08
C THR A 119 -17.38 -4.17 21.60
N LEU A 120 -16.86 -3.86 20.42
CA LEU A 120 -15.65 -4.45 19.85
C LEU A 120 -14.73 -3.31 19.43
N THR A 121 -13.49 -3.34 19.88
CA THR A 121 -12.44 -2.38 19.56
C THR A 121 -11.30 -3.09 18.85
N ILE A 122 -10.90 -2.55 17.70
CA ILE A 122 -9.86 -3.10 16.84
C ILE A 122 -8.80 -2.01 16.63
N ASN A 123 -7.59 -2.28 17.11
CA ASN A 123 -6.42 -1.45 16.87
C ASN A 123 -5.68 -1.99 15.66
N ILE A 124 -5.51 -1.13 14.65
CA ILE A 124 -4.85 -1.46 13.39
C ILE A 124 -3.61 -0.62 13.18
N ARG A 125 -2.63 -1.18 12.47
CA ARG A 125 -1.34 -0.55 12.22
C ARG A 125 -0.87 -0.82 10.81
N LEU A 126 -0.47 0.25 10.13
CA LEU A 126 0.20 0.20 8.85
C LEU A 126 1.70 0.43 9.05
N ARG A 127 2.50 -0.61 8.82
CA ARG A 127 3.96 -0.59 9.03
C ARG A 127 4.71 -0.58 7.70
N HIS A 128 5.68 0.34 7.58
CA HIS A 128 6.64 0.33 6.49
C HIS A 128 7.60 -0.88 6.63
N THR A 129 7.76 -1.66 5.55
CA THR A 129 8.48 -2.94 5.53
C THR A 129 9.65 -2.89 4.55
N GLY A 130 10.58 -1.95 4.74
CA GLY A 130 11.77 -1.84 3.88
C GLY A 130 11.45 -1.43 2.44
N GLY A 131 12.41 -0.81 1.76
CA GLY A 131 12.22 -0.31 0.38
C GLY A 131 10.94 0.54 0.22
N THR A 132 10.01 0.07 -0.62
CA THR A 132 8.72 0.70 -0.93
C THR A 132 7.51 -0.01 -0.31
N GLY A 133 7.70 -1.06 0.50
CA GLY A 133 6.60 -1.90 1.00
C GLY A 133 5.89 -1.33 2.23
N PHE A 134 4.58 -1.55 2.30
CA PHE A 134 3.78 -1.42 3.52
C PHE A 134 3.01 -2.71 3.79
N ARG A 135 2.87 -3.03 5.08
CA ARG A 135 2.12 -4.17 5.59
C ARG A 135 1.06 -3.69 6.58
N ALA A 136 -0.19 -4.07 6.32
CA ALA A 136 -1.28 -3.93 7.27
C ALA A 136 -1.15 -4.99 8.37
N LEU A 137 -1.42 -4.59 9.61
CA LEU A 137 -1.33 -5.41 10.82
C LEU A 137 -2.53 -5.12 11.72
N ILE A 138 -3.05 -6.17 12.35
CA ILE A 138 -3.99 -6.03 13.46
C ILE A 138 -3.15 -6.18 14.74
N ASP A 139 -3.10 -5.14 15.56
CA ASP A 139 -2.22 -5.12 16.73
C ASP A 139 -2.92 -5.67 17.98
N GLU A 140 -4.16 -5.24 18.21
CA GLU A 140 -4.94 -5.63 19.37
C GLU A 140 -6.42 -5.59 19.05
N VAL A 141 -7.13 -6.62 19.50
CA VAL A 141 -8.59 -6.71 19.42
C VAL A 141 -9.11 -6.96 20.83
N SER A 142 -10.13 -6.22 21.23
CA SER A 142 -10.78 -6.38 22.52
C SER A 142 -12.29 -6.27 22.39
N SER A 143 -13.03 -7.02 23.20
CA SER A 143 -14.49 -6.97 23.19
C SER A 143 -15.07 -7.16 24.57
N THR A 144 -16.19 -6.47 24.82
CA THR A 144 -17.07 -6.70 25.96
C THR A 144 -18.25 -7.61 25.61
N ALA A 145 -18.49 -7.86 24.32
CA ALA A 145 -19.50 -8.81 23.83
C ALA A 145 -18.94 -10.25 23.88
N PRO A 146 -19.81 -11.28 23.96
CA PRO A 146 -19.40 -12.68 23.99
C PRO A 146 -19.03 -13.18 22.58
N ILE A 147 -17.96 -12.63 22.02
CA ILE A 147 -17.42 -12.96 20.71
C ILE A 147 -15.97 -13.43 20.81
N ARG A 148 -15.53 -14.16 19.79
CA ARG A 148 -14.14 -14.57 19.58
C ARG A 148 -13.72 -14.15 18.18
N TRP A 149 -12.43 -14.11 17.91
CA TRP A 149 -11.92 -13.71 16.61
C TRP A 149 -10.70 -14.52 16.16
N THR A 150 -10.39 -14.44 14.87
CA THR A 150 -9.17 -14.98 14.29
C THR A 150 -8.65 -13.99 13.26
N GLU A 151 -7.34 -13.78 13.29
CA GLU A 151 -6.63 -12.89 12.37
C GLU A 151 -6.04 -13.70 11.22
N SER A 152 -6.09 -13.11 10.03
CA SER A 152 -5.39 -13.62 8.85
C SER A 152 -4.59 -12.48 8.23
N GLU A 153 -3.27 -12.63 8.24
CA GLU A 153 -2.33 -11.68 7.63
C GLU A 153 -1.72 -12.28 6.35
N ALA A 154 -2.57 -12.85 5.49
CA ALA A 154 -2.14 -13.38 4.21
C ALA A 154 -1.72 -12.22 3.28
N GLY A 155 -0.41 -11.97 3.20
CA GLY A 155 0.18 -10.98 2.29
C GLY A 155 0.38 -9.61 2.92
N ILE A 156 -0.06 -8.57 2.19
CA ILE A 156 0.18 -7.14 2.51
C ILE A 156 -1.02 -6.45 3.18
N ASP A 157 -2.20 -7.08 3.10
CA ASP A 157 -3.45 -6.65 3.73
C ASP A 157 -3.74 -7.52 4.96
N ALA A 158 -4.63 -7.06 5.84
CA ALA A 158 -5.01 -7.76 7.05
C ALA A 158 -6.51 -8.06 7.07
N SER A 159 -6.89 -9.22 7.61
CA SER A 159 -8.29 -9.63 7.74
C SER A 159 -8.59 -10.13 9.15
N LEU A 160 -9.77 -9.78 9.67
CA LEU A 160 -10.29 -10.23 10.97
C LEU A 160 -11.60 -10.97 10.76
N TYR A 161 -11.73 -12.15 11.34
CA TYR A 161 -12.96 -12.94 11.32
C TYR A 161 -13.53 -13.03 12.72
N ILE A 162 -14.78 -12.58 12.91
CA ILE A 162 -15.46 -12.53 14.20
C ILE A 162 -16.49 -13.67 14.27
N TYR A 163 -16.52 -14.40 15.37
CA TYR A 163 -17.41 -15.54 15.59
C TYR A 163 -18.09 -15.44 16.95
N ASN A 164 -19.19 -16.18 17.12
CA ASN A 164 -19.80 -16.38 18.43
C ASN A 164 -18.83 -17.08 19.38
N ASN A 165 -18.82 -16.64 20.64
CA ASN A 165 -18.13 -17.37 21.70
C ASN A 165 -18.98 -18.59 22.07
N VAL A 166 -18.61 -19.77 21.55
CA VAL A 166 -19.27 -21.02 21.92
C VAL A 166 -18.56 -21.53 23.18
N LEU A 167 -19.19 -21.36 24.34
CA LEU A 167 -18.85 -22.16 25.51
C LEU A 167 -19.26 -23.60 25.17
N PHE A 168 -18.27 -24.48 24.97
CA PHE A 168 -18.48 -25.91 24.97
C PHE A 168 -18.69 -26.40 26.41
#